data_AF-A0A3N0XQ87-F1
#
_entry.id   AF-A0A3N0XQ87-F1
#
_cell.length_a   1.000
_cell.length_b   1.000
_cell.length_c   1.000
_cell.angle_alpha   90.00
_cell.angle_beta   90.00
_cell.angle_gamma   90.00
#
_symmetry.space_group_name_H-M   'P 1'
#
loop_
_entity.id
_entity.type
_entity.pdbx_description
1 polymer ?
#
loop_
_entity_poly.entity_id
_entity_poly.type
_entity_poly.pdbx_seq_one_letter_code
_entity_poly.pdbx_strand_id
1 'polypeptide(L)'
;MTESSSDMDFSGALQRLGESDPNAAVAKAKEQLDNLDTVTLNIAVTGETGAGKSPFINAFRGLGDDDDCSAPTGLTETTMQITMYTHPTKSNVRLWDLPGAGMPNFKANKFLKEVKFETYDLFVNFL
;
A
#
# COMPACT_ATOMS: atom_id res chain seq x y z
N MET A 1 30.95 17.00 26.47
CA MET A 1 31.55 17.69 25.30
C MET A 1 32.11 16.57 24.43
N THR A 2 31.58 16.20 23.27
CA THR A 2 30.66 16.82 22.31
C THR A 2 30.05 15.69 21.47
N GLU A 3 28.79 15.86 21.08
CA GLU A 3 28.11 15.06 20.05
C GLU A 3 28.71 15.34 18.65
N SER A 4 28.83 14.32 17.80
CA SER A 4 28.77 14.45 16.34
C SER A 4 28.30 13.12 15.76
N SER A 5 27.00 12.98 15.51
CA SER A 5 26.33 13.27 14.22
C SER A 5 26.81 12.35 13.11
N SER A 6 25.90 11.47 12.68
CA SER A 6 25.96 10.58 11.52
C SER A 6 26.60 11.22 10.29
N ASP A 7 27.78 10.75 9.90
CA ASP A 7 28.30 11.00 8.55
C ASP A 7 27.48 10.16 7.57
N MET A 8 26.51 10.81 6.93
CA MET A 8 25.88 10.27 5.73
C MET A 8 26.99 10.16 4.67
N ASP A 9 27.31 8.93 4.25
CA ASP A 9 28.25 8.71 3.14
C ASP A 9 27.67 9.33 1.86
N PHE A 10 28.07 10.59 1.64
CA PHE A 10 27.61 11.41 0.54
C PHE A 10 28.07 10.81 -0.80
N SER A 11 29.29 10.27 -0.85
CA SER A 11 29.85 9.65 -2.06
C SER A 11 29.07 8.41 -2.48
N GLY A 12 28.71 7.55 -1.52
CA GLY A 12 27.86 6.38 -1.75
C GLY A 12 26.41 6.75 -2.08
N ALA A 13 25.90 7.89 -1.62
CA ALA A 13 24.59 8.40 -2.04
C ALA A 13 24.59 8.89 -3.50
N LEU A 14 25.63 9.63 -3.92
CA LEU A 14 25.81 10.09 -5.29
C LEU A 14 25.94 8.91 -6.28
N GLN A 15 26.73 7.89 -5.92
CA GLN A 15 26.91 6.70 -6.76
C GLN A 15 25.62 5.89 -6.92
N ARG A 16 24.76 5.81 -5.90
CA ARG A 16 23.44 5.15 -5.99
C ARG A 16 22.49 5.87 -6.94
N LEU A 17 22.66 7.18 -7.10
CA LEU A 17 21.96 7.99 -8.09
C LEU A 17 22.65 7.94 -9.46
N GLY A 18 23.84 7.35 -9.56
CA GLY A 18 24.65 7.32 -10.77
C GLY A 18 25.17 8.70 -11.19
N GLU A 19 25.28 9.63 -10.23
CA GLU A 19 25.77 10.99 -10.46
C GLU A 19 27.08 11.23 -9.71
N SER A 20 27.93 12.10 -10.25
CA SER A 20 29.19 12.52 -9.61
C SER A 20 29.19 13.99 -9.18
N ASP A 21 28.31 14.81 -9.77
CA ASP A 21 28.09 16.19 -9.38
C ASP A 21 26.97 16.29 -8.32
N PRO A 22 27.20 16.96 -7.17
CA PRO A 22 26.19 17.11 -6.12
C PRO A 22 24.90 17.78 -6.58
N ASN A 23 24.98 18.79 -7.46
CA ASN A 23 23.78 19.50 -7.93
C ASN A 23 22.97 18.64 -8.89
N ALA A 24 23.63 17.90 -9.79
CA ALA A 24 23.00 16.92 -10.67
C ALA A 24 22.33 15.80 -9.86
N ALA A 25 22.97 15.31 -8.80
CA ALA A 25 22.39 14.30 -7.92
C ALA A 25 21.15 14.81 -7.17
N VAL A 26 21.16 16.06 -6.68
CA VAL A 26 19.97 16.68 -6.07
C VAL A 26 18.84 16.79 -7.09
N ALA A 27 19.13 17.22 -8.31
CA ALA A 27 18.13 17.32 -9.38
C ALA A 27 17.54 15.94 -9.72
N LYS A 28 18.37 14.90 -9.83
CA LYS A 28 17.94 13.53 -10.12
C LYS A 28 17.17 12.88 -8.98
N ALA A 29 17.59 13.10 -7.74
CA ALA A 29 16.85 12.63 -6.57
C ALA A 29 15.46 13.27 -6.50
N LYS A 30 15.37 14.57 -6.82
CA LYS A 30 14.09 15.27 -6.92
C LYS A 30 13.24 14.72 -8.06
N GLU A 31 13.81 14.51 -9.25
CA GLU A 31 13.09 13.91 -10.38
C GLU A 31 12.57 12.50 -10.04
N GLN A 32 13.39 11.67 -9.41
CA GLN A 32 12.97 10.33 -8.96
C GLN A 32 11.85 10.42 -7.92
N LEU A 33 11.93 11.36 -6.97
CA LEU A 33 10.89 11.58 -5.98
C LEU A 33 9.58 12.05 -6.63
N ASP A 34 9.65 13.04 -7.52
CA ASP A 34 8.51 13.56 -8.26
C ASP A 34 7.86 12.43 -9.11
N ASN A 35 8.68 11.57 -9.73
CA ASN A 35 8.19 10.41 -10.47
C ASN A 35 7.47 9.39 -9.58
N LEU A 36 7.94 9.15 -8.35
CA LEU A 36 7.26 8.25 -7.41
C LEU A 36 5.86 8.74 -7.04
N ASP A 37 5.65 10.05 -6.99
CA ASP A 37 4.33 10.64 -6.70
C ASP A 37 3.33 10.46 -7.86
N THR A 38 3.81 10.24 -9.09
CA THR A 38 2.95 9.98 -10.26
C THR A 38 2.46 8.54 -10.35
N VAL A 39 3.19 7.58 -9.75
CA VAL A 39 2.85 6.16 -9.81
C VAL A 39 1.79 5.83 -8.78
N THR A 40 0.67 5.24 -9.22
CA THR A 40 -0.37 4.74 -8.32
C THR A 40 -0.08 3.28 -7.95
N LEU A 41 -0.04 2.98 -6.65
CA LEU A 41 0.12 1.65 -6.09
C LEU A 41 -1.24 1.09 -5.66
N ASN A 42 -1.66 -0.02 -6.27
CA ASN A 42 -2.89 -0.73 -5.95
C ASN A 42 -2.57 -2.05 -5.24
N ILE A 43 -2.96 -2.17 -3.98
CA ILE A 43 -2.75 -3.35 -3.15
C ILE A 43 -4.10 -4.02 -2.92
N ALA A 44 -4.27 -5.25 -3.36
CA ALA A 44 -5.42 -6.08 -3.02
C ALA A 44 -5.20 -6.82 -1.71
N VAL A 45 -6.20 -6.76 -0.82
CA VAL A 45 -6.24 -7.47 0.46
C VAL A 45 -7.39 -8.46 0.41
N THR A 46 -7.10 -9.74 0.60
CA THR A 46 -8.10 -10.82 0.56
C THR A 46 -7.83 -11.83 1.68
N GLY A 47 -8.79 -12.72 1.93
CA GLY A 47 -8.74 -13.68 3.03
C GLY A 47 -10.12 -13.91 3.67
N GLU A 48 -10.20 -14.87 4.57
CA GLU A 48 -11.46 -15.23 5.25
C GLU A 48 -11.99 -14.11 6.16
N THR A 49 -13.28 -14.18 6.47
CA THR A 49 -13.91 -13.27 7.44
C THR A 49 -13.32 -13.51 8.82
N GLY A 50 -12.97 -12.44 9.52
CA GLY A 50 -12.30 -12.53 10.82
C GLY A 50 -10.78 -12.77 10.74
N ALA A 51 -10.18 -12.93 9.56
CA ALA A 51 -8.73 -13.13 9.40
C ALA A 51 -7.86 -11.87 9.67
N GLY A 52 -8.47 -10.74 10.04
CA GLY A 52 -7.74 -9.51 10.38
C GLY A 52 -7.48 -8.54 9.22
N LYS A 53 -8.21 -8.65 8.11
CA LYS A 53 -8.06 -7.76 6.93
C LYS A 53 -8.31 -6.28 7.23
N SER A 54 -9.46 -5.94 7.84
CA SER A 54 -9.80 -4.54 8.12
C SER A 54 -8.83 -3.87 9.12
N PRO A 55 -8.44 -4.53 10.23
CA PRO A 55 -7.37 -4.00 11.10
C PRO A 55 -6.05 -3.80 10.36
N PHE A 56 -5.67 -4.71 9.46
CA PHE A 56 -4.48 -4.52 8.63
C PHE A 56 -4.59 -3.28 7.74
N ILE A 57 -5.73 -3.08 7.06
CA ILE A 57 -5.95 -1.90 6.21
C ILE A 57 -5.87 -0.62 7.03
N ASN A 58 -6.46 -0.59 8.22
CA ASN A 58 -6.43 0.57 9.11
C ASN A 58 -5.01 0.87 9.59
N ALA A 59 -4.30 -0.16 10.10
CA ALA A 59 -2.93 -0.04 10.55
C ALA A 59 -1.99 0.42 9.42
N PHE A 60 -2.15 -0.12 8.21
CA PHE A 60 -1.38 0.30 7.03
C PHE A 60 -1.63 1.77 6.68
N ARG A 61 -2.86 2.26 6.89
CA ARG A 61 -3.24 3.67 6.68
C ARG A 61 -2.90 4.57 7.87
N GLY A 62 -2.36 4.02 8.96
CA GLY A 62 -2.08 4.74 10.20
C GLY A 62 -3.35 5.25 10.91
N LEU A 63 -4.49 4.59 10.70
CA LEU A 63 -5.77 4.94 11.30
C LEU A 63 -6.08 4.01 12.48
N GLY A 64 -6.72 4.58 13.50
CA GLY A 64 -7.32 3.82 14.61
C GLY A 64 -8.69 3.28 14.23
N ASP A 65 -9.15 2.23 14.91
CA ASP A 65 -10.43 1.57 14.57
C ASP A 65 -11.66 2.50 14.72
N ASP A 66 -11.56 3.54 15.56
CA ASP A 66 -12.63 4.52 15.82
C ASP A 66 -12.58 5.76 14.90
N ASP A 67 -11.61 5.85 13.97
CA ASP A 67 -11.54 6.99 13.05
C ASP A 67 -12.66 6.93 11.98
N ASP A 68 -13.25 8.08 11.65
CA ASP A 68 -14.39 8.20 10.72
C ASP A 68 -14.15 7.56 9.33
N CYS A 69 -12.89 7.41 8.92
CA CYS A 69 -12.47 6.87 7.63
C CYS A 69 -11.90 5.44 7.70
N SER A 70 -12.02 4.77 8.85
CA SER A 70 -11.50 3.42 9.06
C SER A 70 -12.34 2.37 8.34
N ALA A 71 -11.64 1.35 7.84
CA ALA A 71 -12.26 0.15 7.30
C ALA A 71 -13.07 -0.52 8.43
N PRO A 72 -14.37 -0.79 8.21
CA PRO A 72 -15.22 -1.39 9.23
C PRO A 72 -14.65 -2.72 9.73
N THR A 73 -14.48 -2.83 11.04
CA THR A 73 -14.03 -4.05 11.72
C THR A 73 -15.23 -4.78 12.30
N GLY A 74 -15.41 -6.07 11.97
CA GLY A 74 -16.51 -6.89 12.47
C GLY A 74 -16.39 -8.36 12.10
N LEU A 75 -17.06 -9.23 12.86
CA LEU A 75 -17.06 -10.70 12.69
C LEU A 75 -18.06 -11.20 11.63
N THR A 76 -18.89 -10.32 11.09
CA THR A 76 -19.83 -10.64 10.01
C THR A 76 -19.13 -10.52 8.67
N GLU A 77 -19.51 -11.33 7.66
CA GLU A 77 -19.12 -11.10 6.27
C GLU A 77 -19.63 -9.71 5.84
N THR A 78 -18.83 -8.68 6.09
CA THR A 78 -19.24 -7.29 5.87
C THR A 78 -19.07 -6.86 4.41
N THR A 79 -18.25 -7.58 3.64
CA THR A 79 -17.78 -7.13 2.33
C THR A 79 -18.20 -8.10 1.22
N MET A 80 -19.43 -7.95 0.70
CA MET A 80 -19.84 -8.54 -0.58
C MET A 80 -19.43 -7.69 -1.80
N GLN A 81 -18.92 -6.48 -1.56
CA GLN A 81 -18.53 -5.51 -2.58
C GLN A 81 -17.09 -5.06 -2.38
N ILE A 82 -16.30 -5.05 -3.45
CA ILE A 82 -14.93 -4.54 -3.45
C ILE A 82 -14.92 -3.10 -2.93
N THR A 83 -14.12 -2.84 -1.88
CA THR A 83 -14.05 -1.50 -1.28
C THR A 83 -12.63 -0.95 -1.36
N MET A 84 -12.48 0.29 -1.84
CA MET A 84 -11.19 0.97 -1.94
C MET A 84 -10.98 1.93 -0.77
N TYR A 85 -9.79 1.89 -0.20
CA TYR A 85 -9.32 2.78 0.84
C TYR A 85 -8.05 3.49 0.39
N THR A 86 -8.10 4.81 0.25
CA THR A 86 -6.93 5.63 -0.06
C THR A 86 -6.13 5.92 1.20
N HIS A 87 -4.79 5.93 1.08
CA HIS A 87 -3.93 6.30 2.20
C HIS A 87 -4.04 7.82 2.48
N PRO A 88 -4.27 8.25 3.74
CA PRO A 88 -4.57 9.65 4.07
C PRO A 88 -3.51 10.66 3.60
N THR A 89 -2.23 10.30 3.74
CA THR A 89 -1.09 11.17 3.36
C THR A 89 -0.45 10.84 2.02
N LYS A 90 -0.90 9.76 1.35
CA LYS A 90 -0.32 9.27 0.08
C LYS A 90 -1.45 8.89 -0.87
N SER A 91 -1.99 9.87 -1.58
CA SER A 91 -3.17 9.68 -2.45
C SER A 91 -2.94 8.68 -3.58
N ASN A 92 -1.68 8.43 -3.93
CA ASN A 92 -1.28 7.44 -4.93
C ASN A 92 -1.26 6.00 -4.38
N VAL A 93 -1.47 5.77 -3.09
CA VAL A 93 -1.54 4.43 -2.49
C VAL A 93 -2.99 4.07 -2.19
N ARG A 94 -3.44 2.93 -2.74
CA ARG A 94 -4.82 2.43 -2.63
C ARG A 94 -4.81 0.99 -2.14
N LEU A 95 -5.55 0.74 -1.06
CA LEU A 95 -5.81 -0.60 -0.54
C LEU A 95 -7.22 -1.01 -0.94
N TRP A 96 -7.35 -2.21 -1.48
CA TRP A 96 -8.60 -2.76 -1.95
C TRP A 96 -8.98 -3.95 -1.09
N ASP A 97 -10.01 -3.81 -0.27
CA ASP A 97 -10.59 -4.92 0.49
C ASP A 97 -11.45 -5.75 -0.46
N LEU A 98 -11.02 -6.98 -0.70
CA LEU A 98 -11.70 -7.92 -1.58
C LEU A 98 -12.53 -8.91 -0.75
N PRO A 99 -13.70 -9.32 -1.25
CA PRO A 99 -14.47 -10.39 -0.63
C PRO A 99 -13.62 -11.65 -0.44
N GLY A 100 -13.81 -12.34 0.69
CA GLY A 100 -13.06 -13.56 1.00
C GLY A 100 -13.36 -14.71 0.02
N ALA A 101 -12.36 -15.57 -0.20
CA ALA A 101 -12.48 -16.76 -1.05
C ALA A 101 -13.42 -17.85 -0.48
N GLY A 102 -13.97 -17.65 0.73
CA GLY A 102 -14.86 -18.59 1.43
C GLY A 102 -16.33 -18.57 0.97
N MET A 103 -16.67 -17.78 -0.06
CA MET A 103 -18.06 -17.76 -0.57
C MET A 103 -18.48 -19.15 -1.10
N PRO A 104 -19.70 -19.65 -0.78
CA PRO A 104 -20.16 -21.01 -1.13
C PRO A 104 -20.12 -21.37 -2.62
N ASN A 105 -19.95 -20.38 -3.51
CA ASN A 105 -19.90 -20.54 -4.97
C ASN A 105 -18.64 -19.91 -5.59
N PHE A 106 -17.54 -19.81 -4.83
CA PHE A 106 -16.30 -19.21 -5.31
C PHE A 106 -15.72 -19.97 -6.50
N LYS A 107 -15.74 -19.34 -7.68
CA LYS A 107 -15.02 -19.79 -8.87
C LYS A 107 -13.86 -18.85 -9.12
N ALA A 108 -12.65 -19.27 -8.80
CA ALA A 108 -11.44 -18.43 -8.86
C ALA A 108 -11.33 -17.61 -10.16
N ASN A 109 -11.45 -18.25 -11.33
CA ASN A 109 -11.35 -17.53 -12.62
C ASN A 109 -12.46 -16.50 -12.86
N LYS A 110 -13.65 -16.72 -12.31
CA LYS A 110 -14.76 -15.76 -12.40
C LYS A 110 -14.52 -14.59 -11.45
N PHE A 111 -14.14 -14.90 -10.21
CA PHE A 111 -13.80 -13.92 -9.19
C PHE A 111 -12.64 -13.01 -9.65
N LEU A 112 -11.54 -13.57 -10.12
CA LEU A 112 -10.37 -12.81 -10.59
C LEU A 112 -10.71 -11.84 -11.74
N LYS A 113 -11.65 -12.21 -12.61
CA LYS A 113 -12.18 -11.32 -13.66
C LYS A 113 -13.11 -10.25 -13.11
N GLU A 114 -13.97 -10.60 -12.17
CA GLU A 114 -14.90 -9.66 -11.53
C GLU A 114 -14.17 -8.62 -10.69
N VAL A 115 -13.11 -9.01 -9.99
CA VAL A 115 -12.25 -8.09 -9.24
C VAL A 115 -11.23 -7.37 -10.12
N LYS A 116 -11.16 -7.67 -11.42
CA LYS A 116 -10.18 -7.09 -12.35
C LYS A 116 -8.75 -7.22 -11.82
N PHE A 117 -8.31 -8.45 -11.60
CA PHE A 117 -7.00 -8.79 -11.03
C PHE A 117 -5.82 -8.00 -11.63
N GLU A 118 -5.88 -7.68 -12.92
CA GLU A 118 -4.90 -6.86 -13.64
C GLU A 118 -4.75 -5.43 -13.13
N THR A 119 -5.65 -4.97 -12.25
CA THR A 119 -5.64 -3.63 -11.66
C THR A 119 -4.64 -3.50 -10.51
N TYR A 120 -4.21 -4.63 -9.92
CA TYR A 120 -3.45 -4.62 -8.68
C TYR A 120 -1.99 -4.99 -8.91
N ASP A 121 -1.10 -4.25 -8.23
CA ASP A 121 0.34 -4.45 -8.27
C ASP A 121 0.79 -5.52 -7.26
N LEU A 122 0.06 -5.62 -6.14
CA LEU A 122 0.33 -6.59 -5.07
C LEU A 122 -0.96 -7.25 -4.55
N PHE A 123 -0.82 -8.50 -4.12
CA PHE A 123 -1.87 -9.26 -3.43
C PHE A 123 -1.39 -9.74 -2.06
N VAL A 124 -2.14 -9.39 -1.02
CA VAL A 124 -1.94 -9.89 0.34
C VAL A 124 -3.11 -10.80 0.68
N ASN A 125 -2.80 -12.08 0.93
CA ASN A 125 -3.80 -13.08 1.31
C ASN A 125 -3.64 -13.45 2.80
N PHE A 126 -4.72 -13.30 3.56
CA PHE A 126 -4.82 -13.71 4.95
C PHE A 126 -5.47 -15.10 5.00
N LEU A 127 -4.67 -16.09 5.42
CA LEU A 127 -5.07 -17.49 5.60
C LEU A 127 -5.64 -17.75 7.00
#